data_AF-A0A533S2M0-F1
#
_entry.id   AF-A0A533S2M0-F1
#
_cell.length_a   1.000
_cell.length_b   1.000
_cell.length_c   1.000
_cell.angle_alpha   90.00
_cell.angle_beta   90.00
_cell.angle_gamma   90.00
#
_symmetry.space_group_name_H-M   'P 1'
#
loop_
_entity.id
_entity.type
_entity.pdbx_description
1 polymer ?
#
loop_
_entity_poly.entity_id
_entity_poly.type
_entity_poly.pdbx_seq_one_letter_code
_entity_poly.pdbx_strand_id
1 'polypeptide(L)'
;MLGVLAFPLIILSFCGGIFIFHTMKTLFNIPLILNLPGAFVFMGALFSFVGWVIDKIGVFKQSMTVAPEPLTLNLPWYTWLLYLALSVIYYATIVRLLFIWRTDIRTGKKWA
;
A
#
# COMPACT_ATOMS: atom_id res chain seq x y z
N MET A 1 -22.52 14.47 4.44
CA MET A 1 -21.18 15.11 4.50
C MET A 1 -20.02 14.13 4.70
N LEU A 2 -20.20 12.96 5.34
CA LEU A 2 -19.14 11.95 5.53
C LEU A 2 -18.50 11.40 4.24
N GLY A 3 -19.29 11.16 3.19
CA GLY A 3 -18.75 10.76 1.89
C GLY A 3 -17.79 11.78 1.29
N VAL A 4 -17.95 13.07 1.63
CA VAL A 4 -17.11 14.17 1.12
C VAL A 4 -15.73 14.19 1.79
N LEU A 5 -15.58 13.67 3.01
CA LEU A 5 -14.27 13.59 3.69
C LEU A 5 -13.57 12.23 3.46
N ALA A 6 -14.33 11.15 3.34
CA ALA A 6 -13.76 9.83 3.03
C ALA A 6 -13.25 9.74 1.57
N PHE A 7 -13.94 10.40 0.63
CA PHE A 7 -13.61 10.34 -0.80
C PHE A 7 -12.23 10.94 -1.15
N PRO A 8 -11.85 12.14 -0.66
CA PRO A 8 -10.49 12.68 -0.84
C PRO A 8 -9.41 11.77 -0.24
N LEU A 9 -9.66 11.16 0.92
CA LEU A 9 -8.68 10.29 1.58
C LEU A 9 -8.49 8.97 0.83
N ILE A 10 -9.57 8.43 0.25
CA ILE A 10 -9.52 7.29 -0.67
C ILE A 10 -8.71 7.65 -1.91
N ILE A 11 -8.96 8.80 -2.52
CA ILE A 11 -8.20 9.27 -3.69
C ILE A 11 -6.71 9.42 -3.36
N LEU A 12 -6.37 10.02 -2.21
CA LEU A 12 -4.98 10.12 -1.76
C LEU A 12 -4.32 8.75 -1.58
N SER A 13 -5.08 7.74 -1.14
CA SER A 13 -4.60 6.36 -1.03
C SER A 13 -4.28 5.75 -2.40
N PHE A 14 -5.14 5.99 -3.40
CA PHE A 14 -4.87 5.60 -4.78
C PHE A 14 -3.66 6.34 -5.37
N CYS A 15 -3.59 7.66 -5.18
CA CYS A 15 -2.47 8.48 -5.63
C CYS A 15 -1.14 8.02 -5.01
N GLY A 16 -1.14 7.68 -3.71
CA GLY A 16 0.03 7.14 -3.02
C GLY A 16 0.49 5.80 -3.59
N GLY A 17 -0.45 4.91 -3.91
CA GLY A 17 -0.19 3.64 -4.61
C GLY A 17 0.44 3.82 -5.99
N ILE A 18 -0.13 4.71 -6.81
CA ILE A 18 0.40 5.03 -8.14
C ILE A 18 1.77 5.68 -8.03
N PHE A 19 1.95 6.56 -7.05
CA PHE A 19 3.23 7.23 -6.81
C PHE A 19 4.33 6.25 -6.43
N ILE A 20 4.09 5.32 -5.49
CA ILE A 20 5.11 4.33 -5.11
C ILE A 20 5.41 3.39 -6.27
N PHE A 21 4.38 2.99 -7.02
CA PHE A 21 4.54 2.17 -8.22
C PHE A 21 5.45 2.87 -9.24
N HIS A 22 5.17 4.13 -9.55
CA HIS A 22 5.96 4.89 -10.52
C HIS A 22 7.38 5.13 -10.02
N THR A 23 7.54 5.52 -8.76
CA THR A 23 8.84 5.74 -8.12
C THR A 23 9.72 4.50 -8.17
N MET A 24 9.19 3.34 -7.78
CA MET A 24 9.93 2.08 -7.77
C MET A 24 10.27 1.60 -9.18
N LYS A 25 9.36 1.79 -10.14
CA LYS A 25 9.62 1.52 -11.57
C LYS A 25 10.78 2.38 -12.08
N THR A 26 10.78 3.68 -11.79
CA THR A 26 11.77 4.63 -12.31
C THR A 26 13.14 4.47 -11.64
N LEU A 27 13.19 4.30 -10.32
CA LEU A 27 14.45 4.19 -9.57
C LEU A 27 15.18 2.87 -9.83
N PHE A 28 14.44 1.76 -9.89
CA PHE A 28 15.04 0.43 -9.93
C PHE A 28 14.81 -0.32 -11.24
N ASN A 29 14.09 0.27 -12.21
CA ASN A 29 13.71 -0.38 -13.48
C ASN A 29 13.03 -1.74 -13.25
N ILE A 30 12.09 -1.78 -12.28
CA ILE A 30 11.35 -2.99 -11.94
C ILE A 30 10.30 -3.26 -13.03
N PRO A 31 10.21 -4.50 -13.55
CA PRO A 31 9.14 -4.90 -14.47
C PRO A 31 7.76 -4.66 -13.87
N LEU A 32 6.78 -4.28 -14.71
CA LEU A 32 5.42 -3.96 -14.30
C LEU A 32 4.80 -5.05 -13.39
N ILE A 33 4.91 -6.31 -13.82
CA ILE A 33 4.37 -7.48 -13.11
C ILE A 33 4.97 -7.64 -11.70
N LEU A 34 6.26 -7.36 -11.53
CA LEU A 34 6.94 -7.49 -10.24
C LEU A 34 6.74 -6.28 -9.33
N ASN A 35 6.20 -5.18 -9.85
CA ASN A 35 5.96 -3.96 -9.10
C ASN A 35 4.51 -3.88 -8.56
N LEU A 36 3.55 -4.47 -9.29
CA LEU A 36 2.12 -4.41 -8.96
C LEU A 36 1.81 -4.91 -7.54
N PRO A 37 2.29 -6.09 -7.08
CA PRO A 37 1.92 -6.60 -5.76
C PRO A 37 2.38 -5.67 -4.63
N GLY A 38 3.60 -5.12 -4.72
CA GLY A 38 4.12 -4.18 -3.73
C GLY A 38 3.29 -2.90 -3.63
N ALA A 39 2.85 -2.38 -4.78
CA ALA A 39 2.00 -1.19 -4.85
C ALA A 39 0.59 -1.45 -4.32
N PHE A 40 -0.01 -2.62 -4.62
CA PHE A 40 -1.31 -3.01 -4.06
C PHE A 40 -1.27 -3.16 -2.54
N VAL A 41 -0.22 -3.79 -2.01
CA VAL A 41 -0.04 -3.92 -0.55
C VAL A 41 0.17 -2.54 0.09
N PHE A 42 0.91 -1.63 -0.56
CA PHE A 42 1.05 -0.24 -0.09
C PHE A 42 -0.28 0.52 -0.09
N MET A 43 -1.08 0.38 -1.15
CA MET A 43 -2.44 0.95 -1.19
C MET A 43 -3.30 0.40 -0.04
N GLY A 44 -3.24 -0.90 0.23
CA GLY A 44 -3.91 -1.52 1.37
C GLY A 44 -3.48 -0.92 2.71
N ALA A 45 -2.19 -0.62 2.87
CA ALA A 45 -1.67 0.09 4.04
C ALA A 45 -2.29 1.48 4.18
N LEU A 46 -2.35 2.25 3.10
CA LEU A 46 -2.97 3.59 3.10
C LEU A 46 -4.47 3.54 3.39
N PHE A 47 -5.21 2.59 2.81
CA PHE A 47 -6.62 2.40 3.11
C PHE A 47 -6.86 2.07 4.59
N SER A 48 -6.07 1.15 5.14
CA SER A 48 -6.17 0.77 6.55
C SER A 48 -5.80 1.95 7.47
N PHE A 49 -4.80 2.75 7.10
CA PHE A 49 -4.42 3.94 7.85
C PHE A 49 -5.53 5.00 7.82
N VAL A 50 -6.06 5.30 6.64
CA VAL A 50 -7.17 6.24 6.47
C VAL A 50 -8.39 5.80 7.27
N GLY A 51 -8.76 4.52 7.20
CA GLY A 51 -9.88 3.96 7.98
C GLY A 51 -9.67 4.14 9.49
N TRP A 52 -8.46 3.89 9.98
CA TRP A 52 -8.12 4.11 11.39
C TRP A 52 -8.15 5.59 11.80
N VAL A 53 -7.60 6.49 10.98
CA VAL A 53 -7.62 7.94 11.25
C VAL A 53 -9.06 8.45 11.32
N ILE A 54 -9.90 8.01 10.40
CA ILE A 54 -11.32 8.36 10.35
C ILE A 54 -12.05 7.90 11.63
N ASP A 55 -11.78 6.68 12.12
CA ASP A 55 -12.32 6.16 13.38
C ASP A 55 -11.87 7.00 14.59
N LYS A 56 -10.57 7.34 14.67
CA LYS A 56 -9.98 8.08 15.80
C LYS A 56 -10.36 9.55 15.89
N ILE A 57 -10.52 10.25 14.75
CA ILE A 57 -10.91 11.68 14.75
C ILE A 57 -12.36 11.85 15.23
N GLY A 58 -13.12 10.77 15.43
CA GLY A 58 -14.44 10.85 16.05
C GLY A 58 -15.53 11.45 15.15
N VAL A 59 -15.20 11.73 13.88
CA VAL A 59 -16.18 12.19 12.86
C VAL A 59 -17.33 11.19 12.70
N PHE A 60 -17.10 9.92 13.06
CA PHE A 60 -18.09 8.84 12.96
C PHE A 60 -18.99 8.65 14.19
N LYS A 61 -18.72 9.29 15.33
CA LYS A 61 -19.54 9.07 16.54
C LYS A 61 -20.94 9.72 16.49
N GLN A 62 -21.19 10.67 15.59
CA GLN A 62 -22.45 11.45 15.61
C GLN A 62 -23.43 11.20 14.47
N SER A 63 -23.09 10.44 13.43
CA SER A 63 -23.92 10.35 12.21
C SER A 63 -24.45 8.95 11.89
N MET A 64 -24.30 7.99 12.80
CA MET A 64 -24.71 6.58 12.61
C MET A 64 -25.97 6.20 13.41
N THR A 65 -26.92 7.12 13.62
CA THR A 65 -28.20 6.79 14.25
C THR A 65 -29.23 6.18 13.28
N VAL A 66 -28.93 6.09 11.97
CA VAL A 66 -29.90 5.62 10.97
C VAL A 66 -29.23 4.79 9.87
N ALA A 67 -28.58 3.68 10.22
CA ALA A 67 -28.31 2.59 9.27
C ALA A 67 -27.97 1.32 10.07
N PRO A 68 -28.50 0.14 9.68
CA PRO A 68 -28.34 -1.08 10.43
C PRO A 68 -26.86 -1.49 10.41
N GLU A 69 -26.30 -1.62 11.62
CA GLU A 69 -24.95 -2.07 11.97
C GLU A 69 -23.81 -1.41 11.18
N PRO A 70 -23.03 -0.48 11.80
CA PRO A 70 -21.74 -0.14 11.22
C PRO A 70 -21.00 -1.46 11.02
N LEU A 71 -20.64 -1.76 9.78
CA LEU A 71 -19.66 -2.76 9.43
C LEU A 71 -18.38 -2.32 10.12
N THR A 72 -18.28 -2.66 11.41
CA THR A 72 -17.18 -2.38 12.31
C THR A 72 -16.12 -3.35 11.85
N LEU A 73 -15.50 -2.96 10.73
CA LEU A 73 -14.27 -3.54 10.25
C LEU A 73 -13.27 -3.24 11.36
N ASN A 74 -13.26 -4.10 12.38
CA ASN A 74 -12.48 -3.98 13.60
C ASN A 74 -11.03 -4.33 13.25
N LEU A 75 -10.48 -3.58 12.30
CA LEU A 75 -9.09 -3.66 11.89
C LEU A 75 -8.28 -3.09 13.04
N PRO A 76 -7.39 -3.90 13.64
CA PRO A 76 -6.50 -3.41 14.66
C PRO A 76 -5.71 -2.20 14.14
N TRP A 77 -5.43 -1.25 15.03
CA TRP A 77 -4.69 -0.04 14.68
C TRP A 77 -3.33 -0.33 14.03
N TYR A 78 -2.75 -1.51 14.27
CA TYR A 78 -1.45 -1.91 13.71
C TYR A 78 -1.55 -2.54 12.31
N THR A 79 -2.76 -2.75 11.74
CA THR A 79 -2.89 -3.42 10.44
C THR A 79 -2.26 -2.63 9.29
N TRP A 80 -2.36 -1.30 9.32
CA TRP A 80 -1.69 -0.46 8.32
C TRP A 80 -0.16 -0.54 8.42
N LEU A 81 0.39 -0.65 9.63
CA LEU A 81 1.83 -0.88 9.85
C LEU A 81 2.26 -2.23 9.28
N LEU A 82 1.45 -3.27 9.47
CA LEU A 82 1.74 -4.60 8.95
C LEU A 82 1.74 -4.62 7.41
N TYR A 83 0.74 -4.01 6.76
CA TYR A 83 0.74 -3.88 5.30
C TYR A 83 1.88 -2.99 4.79
N LEU A 84 2.22 -1.91 5.49
CA LEU A 84 3.35 -1.08 5.13
C LEU A 84 4.67 -1.87 5.20
N ALA A 85 4.88 -2.62 6.28
CA ALA A 85 6.06 -3.47 6.45
C ALA A 85 6.14 -4.53 5.35
N LEU A 86 5.02 -5.19 5.02
CA LEU A 86 4.95 -6.18 3.94
C LEU A 86 5.32 -5.56 2.59
N SER A 87 4.81 -4.36 2.28
CA SER A 87 5.14 -3.65 1.04
C SER A 87 6.63 -3.32 0.98
N VAL A 88 7.22 -2.83 2.07
CA VAL A 88 8.65 -2.52 2.17
C VAL A 88 9.50 -3.77 1.99
N ILE A 89 9.18 -4.87 2.68
CA ILE A 89 9.89 -6.15 2.57
C ILE A 89 9.81 -6.69 1.14
N TYR A 90 8.64 -6.60 0.52
CA TYR A 90 8.45 -7.02 -0.87
C TYR A 90 9.36 -6.23 -1.82
N TYR A 91 9.33 -4.89 -1.74
CA TYR A 91 10.17 -4.04 -2.59
C TYR A 91 11.66 -4.26 -2.34
N ALA A 92 12.09 -4.36 -1.08
CA ALA A 92 13.49 -4.65 -0.74
C ALA A 92 13.94 -6.00 -1.33
N THR A 93 13.08 -7.02 -1.28
CA THR A 93 13.36 -8.35 -1.84
C THR A 93 13.49 -8.31 -3.36
N ILE A 94 12.57 -7.66 -4.06
CA ILE A 94 12.62 -7.53 -5.52
C ILE A 94 13.85 -6.73 -5.97
N VAL A 95 14.17 -5.62 -5.29
CA VAL A 95 15.36 -4.83 -5.60
C VAL A 95 16.63 -5.66 -5.42
N ARG A 96 16.72 -6.44 -4.33
CA ARG A 96 17.85 -7.35 -4.10
C ARG A 96 17.97 -8.42 -5.18
N LEU A 97 16.86 -9.07 -5.56
CA LEU A 97 16.84 -10.09 -6.62
C LEU A 97 17.26 -9.50 -7.98
N LEU A 98 16.75 -8.31 -8.32
CA LEU A 98 17.13 -7.61 -9.54
C LEU A 98 18.61 -7.22 -9.54
N PHE A 99 19.16 -6.83 -8.39
CA PHE A 99 20.57 -6.52 -8.27
C PHE A 99 21.45 -7.76 -8.51
N ILE A 100 21.12 -8.89 -7.88
CA ILE A 100 21.81 -10.17 -8.11
C ILE A 100 21.72 -10.55 -9.58
N TRP A 101 20.51 -10.57 -10.14
CA TRP A 101 20.27 -10.93 -11.53
C TRP A 101 21.04 -10.05 -12.53
N ARG A 102 21.07 -8.73 -12.32
CA ARG A 102 21.86 -7.81 -13.15
C ARG A 102 23.36 -8.06 -13.02
N THR A 103 23.82 -8.43 -11.84
CA THR A 103 25.23 -8.74 -11.59
C THR A 103 25.62 -10.06 -12.27
N ASP A 104 24.76 -11.08 -12.23
CA ASP A 104 24.99 -12.36 -12.90
C ASP A 104 25.03 -12.21 -14.42
N ILE A 105 24.14 -11.39 -14.99
CA ILE A 105 24.17 -11.05 -16.43
C ILE A 105 25.50 -10.36 -16.79
N ARG A 106 25.93 -9.37 -16.00
CA ARG A 106 27.18 -8.64 -16.27
C ARG A 106 28.42 -9.51 -16.14
N THR A 107 28.40 -10.49 -15.23
CA THR A 107 29.52 -11.42 -15.01
C THR A 107 29.50 -12.63 -15.95
N GLY A 108 28.50 -12.75 -16.81
CA GLY A 108 28.38 -13.87 -17.76
C GLY A 108 28.18 -15.22 -17.07
N LYS A 109 27.73 -15.22 -15.81
CA LYS A 109 27.56 -16.44 -15.01
C LYS A 109 26.35 -17.21 -15.56
N LYS A 110 26.62 -18.25 -16.34
CA LYS A 110 25.58 -19.17 -16.81
C LYS A 110 25.17 -20.05 -15.63
N TRP A 111 23.90 -19.96 -15.25
CA TRP A 111 23.30 -20.89 -14.32
C TRP A 111 23.28 -22.25 -15.01
N ALA A 112 24.19 -23.13 -14.58
CA ALA A 112 24.34 -24.50 -15.08
C ALA A 112 23.19 -25.38 -14.60
#